data_AF-A0A9Q0KF92-F1
#
_entry.id   AF-A0A9Q0KF92-F1
#
_cell.length_a   1.000
_cell.length_b   1.000
_cell.length_c   1.000
_cell.angle_alpha   90.00
_cell.angle_beta   90.00
_cell.angle_gamma   90.00
#
_symmetry.space_group_name_H-M   'P 1'
#
loop_
_entity.id
_entity.type
_entity.pdbx_description
1 polymer ?
#
loop_
_entity_poly.entity_id
_entity_poly.type
_entity_poly.pdbx_seq_one_letter_code
_entity_poly.pdbx_strand_id
1 'polypeptide(L)'
;MSLPPSSNTSSPTTKNVTPPSKTTPSLLVISNITSLIPIKLSSNNYLLWQSLFEPILRGHKLMQLLDGTIPALVPVTSPWYEKDQLLLSWINATLSESILPYIVGISSAKKAWDLLQQRYASVTPTYVISLK
;
A
#
# COMPACT_ATOMS: atom_id res chain seq x y z
N MET A 1 -83.56 0.24 10.21
CA MET A 1 -82.69 -0.84 9.67
C MET A 1 -82.18 -0.36 8.33
N SER A 2 -80.89 -0.23 8.01
CA SER A 2 -79.63 -0.51 8.70
C SER A 2 -78.53 0.33 8.04
N LEU A 3 -77.47 0.64 8.79
CA LEU A 3 -76.27 1.36 8.35
C LEU A 3 -75.53 0.64 7.20
N PRO A 4 -74.80 1.35 6.32
CA PRO A 4 -73.71 0.73 5.54
C PRO A 4 -72.41 0.68 6.36
N PRO A 5 -71.55 -0.35 6.19
CA PRO A 5 -70.27 -0.42 6.86
C PRO A 5 -69.17 0.36 6.11
N SER A 6 -68.33 1.01 6.91
CA SER A 6 -67.05 1.62 6.51
C SER A 6 -66.04 0.57 6.06
N SER A 7 -65.26 0.87 5.02
CA SER A 7 -63.90 0.32 4.83
C SER A 7 -63.04 1.30 4.04
N ASN A 8 -62.38 2.21 4.77
CA ASN A 8 -61.09 2.75 4.38
C ASN A 8 -60.10 1.59 4.25
N THR A 9 -59.30 1.51 3.17
CA THR A 9 -57.87 1.18 3.29
C THR A 9 -57.14 1.67 2.05
N SER A 10 -56.53 2.85 2.17
CA SER A 10 -55.41 3.28 1.35
C SER A 10 -54.16 2.54 1.84
N SER A 11 -53.44 1.86 0.95
CA SER A 11 -52.02 1.53 1.18
C SER A 11 -51.23 1.70 -0.13
N PRO A 12 -50.21 2.57 -0.15
CA PRO A 12 -49.39 2.80 -1.31
C PRO A 12 -48.36 1.67 -1.47
N THR A 13 -48.05 1.37 -2.72
CA THR A 13 -46.99 0.45 -3.15
C THR A 13 -45.64 0.92 -2.60
N THR A 14 -45.08 0.21 -1.62
CA THR A 14 -43.72 0.43 -1.13
C THR A 14 -42.74 0.08 -2.23
N LYS A 15 -42.23 1.08 -2.95
CA LYS A 15 -41.05 0.94 -3.79
C LYS A 15 -39.90 0.54 -2.88
N ASN A 16 -39.43 -0.70 -3.03
CA ASN A 16 -38.28 -1.22 -2.32
C ASN A 16 -37.05 -0.43 -2.79
N VAL A 17 -36.72 0.65 -2.07
CA VAL A 17 -35.50 1.42 -2.29
C VAL A 17 -34.35 0.59 -1.74
N THR A 18 -33.61 -0.03 -2.65
CA THR A 18 -32.32 -0.64 -2.37
C THR A 18 -31.44 0.38 -1.65
N PRO A 19 -30.90 0.09 -0.45
CA PRO A 19 -29.99 1.02 0.20
C PRO A 19 -28.73 1.18 -0.66
N PRO A 20 -28.14 2.38 -0.76
CA PRO A 20 -26.84 2.54 -1.39
C PRO A 20 -25.84 1.67 -0.62
N SER A 21 -25.20 0.76 -1.33
CA SER A 21 -24.06 -0.01 -0.85
C SER A 21 -23.02 0.97 -0.35
N LYS A 22 -22.97 1.16 0.97
CA LYS A 22 -21.87 1.86 1.63
C LYS A 22 -20.63 1.05 1.28
N THR A 23 -19.81 1.59 0.37
CA THR A 23 -18.49 1.09 0.08
C THR A 23 -17.77 1.03 1.41
N THR A 24 -17.62 -0.16 1.98
CA THR A 24 -16.81 -0.35 3.18
C THR A 24 -15.43 0.19 2.81
N PRO A 25 -14.90 1.21 3.50
CA PRO A 25 -13.50 1.56 3.29
C PRO A 25 -12.73 0.27 3.59
N SER A 26 -11.94 -0.21 2.63
CA SER A 26 -11.03 -1.31 2.90
C SER A 26 -10.18 -0.82 4.07
N LEU A 27 -10.46 -1.35 5.26
CA LEU A 27 -9.59 -1.17 6.41
C LEU A 27 -8.22 -1.56 5.88
N LEU A 28 -7.32 -0.57 5.80
CA LEU A 28 -5.94 -0.81 5.44
C LEU A 28 -5.45 -1.82 6.47
N VAL A 29 -5.45 -3.10 6.08
CA VAL A 29 -4.80 -4.13 6.85
C VAL A 29 -3.35 -3.71 6.76
N ILE A 30 -2.88 -3.05 7.82
CA ILE A 30 -1.47 -2.85 8.06
C ILE A 30 -0.97 -4.28 8.28
N SER A 31 -0.74 -5.00 7.17
CA SER A 31 -0.06 -6.28 7.18
C SER A 31 1.20 -5.99 7.95
N ASN A 32 1.37 -6.70 9.07
CA ASN A 32 2.49 -6.49 9.96
C ASN A 32 3.76 -6.91 9.22
N ILE A 33 4.29 -6.03 8.38
CA ILE A 33 5.43 -6.30 7.53
C ILE A 33 6.64 -6.73 8.36
N THR A 34 6.69 -6.27 9.62
CA THR A 34 7.73 -6.65 10.59
C THR A 34 7.63 -8.10 11.04
N SER A 35 6.46 -8.76 10.89
CA SER A 35 6.36 -10.21 11.10
C SER A 35 6.76 -11.02 9.87
N LEU A 36 6.74 -10.42 8.67
CA LEU A 36 7.14 -11.07 7.42
C LEU A 36 8.65 -10.96 7.17
N ILE A 37 9.27 -9.90 7.69
CA ILE A 37 10.72 -9.69 7.58
C ILE A 37 11.33 -9.75 8.98
N PRO A 38 12.02 -10.84 9.34
CA PRO A 38 12.62 -11.00 10.67
C PRO A 38 13.87 -10.13 10.89
N ILE A 39 14.21 -9.25 9.93
CA ILE A 39 15.39 -8.40 9.97
C ILE A 39 15.00 -6.94 9.70
N LYS A 40 15.70 -6.02 10.38
CA LYS A 40 15.66 -4.60 10.04
C LYS A 40 16.81 -4.27 9.10
N LEU A 41 16.55 -3.45 8.08
CA LEU A 41 17.56 -2.97 7.15
C LEU A 41 18.62 -2.17 7.92
N SER A 42 19.86 -2.53 7.68
CA SER A 42 21.10 -1.95 8.18
C SER A 42 22.07 -1.85 7.00
N SER A 43 23.19 -1.15 7.16
CA SER A 43 24.16 -0.90 6.07
C SER A 43 24.81 -2.17 5.53
N ASN A 44 24.77 -3.27 6.29
CA ASN A 44 25.47 -4.52 6.06
C ASN A 44 24.57 -5.69 5.61
N ASN A 45 23.25 -5.50 5.55
CA ASN A 45 22.31 -6.58 5.24
C ASN A 45 21.31 -6.20 4.12
N TYR A 46 21.65 -5.19 3.31
CA TYR A 46 20.75 -4.68 2.26
C TYR A 46 20.29 -5.76 1.28
N LEU A 47 21.19 -6.58 0.74
CA LEU A 47 20.80 -7.65 -0.20
C LEU A 47 19.85 -8.68 0.43
N LEU A 48 20.10 -9.04 1.69
CA LEU A 48 19.25 -9.99 2.41
C LEU A 48 17.88 -9.36 2.68
N TRP A 49 17.83 -8.11 3.14
CA TRP A 49 16.58 -7.37 3.32
C TRP A 49 15.80 -7.27 2.02
N GLN A 50 16.46 -6.88 0.92
CA GLN A 50 15.84 -6.77 -0.40
C GLN A 50 15.27 -8.12 -0.87
N SER A 51 16.01 -9.22 -0.67
CA SER A 51 15.57 -10.57 -1.05
C SER A 51 14.30 -11.02 -0.31
N LEU A 52 14.10 -10.57 0.93
CA LEU A 52 12.91 -10.85 1.73
C LEU A 52 11.76 -9.89 1.44
N PHE A 53 12.08 -8.63 1.09
CA PHE A 53 11.09 -7.59 0.85
C PHE A 53 10.46 -7.70 -0.54
N GLU A 54 11.26 -7.94 -1.59
CA GLU A 54 10.76 -8.00 -2.96
C GLU A 54 9.62 -9.01 -3.19
N PRO A 55 9.65 -10.26 -2.66
CA PRO A 55 8.55 -11.20 -2.82
C PRO A 55 7.24 -10.67 -2.23
N ILE A 56 7.31 -9.91 -1.14
CA ILE A 56 6.15 -9.27 -0.52
C ILE A 56 5.60 -8.19 -1.44
N LEU A 57 6.47 -7.37 -2.03
CA LEU A 57 6.07 -6.33 -2.99
C LEU A 57 5.43 -6.93 -4.25
N ARG A 58 5.99 -8.04 -4.76
CA ARG A 58 5.41 -8.81 -5.88
C ARG A 58 4.03 -9.36 -5.52
N GLY A 59 3.88 -9.98 -4.34
CA GLY A 59 2.60 -10.52 -3.87
C GLY A 59 1.50 -9.46 -3.75
N HIS A 60 1.86 -8.23 -3.40
CA HIS A 60 0.94 -7.09 -3.28
C HIS A 60 0.85 -6.22 -4.54
N LYS A 61 1.49 -6.60 -5.65
CA LYS A 61 1.55 -5.84 -6.92
C LYS A 61 2.07 -4.40 -6.75
N LEU A 62 2.96 -4.18 -5.78
CA LEU A 62 3.56 -2.88 -5.47
C LEU A 62 4.80 -2.57 -6.31
N MET A 63 5.34 -3.56 -7.03
CA MET A 63 6.53 -3.38 -7.87
C MET A 63 6.35 -2.32 -8.95
N GLN A 64 5.12 -2.12 -9.43
CA GLN A 64 4.80 -1.10 -10.41
C GLN A 64 5.08 0.33 -9.92
N LEU A 65 5.10 0.57 -8.60
CA LEU A 65 5.51 1.85 -8.03
C LEU A 65 7.03 2.06 -8.07
N LEU A 66 7.80 0.98 -8.10
CA LEU A 66 9.27 1.02 -8.05
C LEU A 66 9.88 0.96 -9.45
N ASP A 67 9.30 0.16 -10.34
CA ASP A 67 9.77 -0.06 -11.73
C ASP A 67 9.72 1.19 -12.62
N GLY A 68 9.13 2.30 -12.14
CA GLY A 68 9.04 3.56 -12.88
C GLY A 68 7.86 3.64 -13.85
N THR A 69 7.01 2.61 -13.88
CA THR A 69 5.72 2.62 -14.60
C THR A 69 4.78 3.70 -14.06
N ILE A 70 4.88 3.99 -12.76
CA ILE A 70 4.14 5.06 -12.08
C ILE A 70 5.09 6.22 -11.81
N PRO A 71 4.65 7.49 -11.98
CA PRO A 71 5.45 8.66 -11.64
C PRO A 71 5.96 8.58 -10.19
N ALA A 72 7.24 8.90 -9.98
CA ALA A 72 7.87 8.87 -8.65
C ALA A 72 7.16 9.77 -7.63
N LEU A 73 6.56 10.86 -8.10
CA LEU A 73 5.68 11.69 -7.31
C LEU A 73 4.24 11.31 -7.65
N VAL A 74 3.63 10.51 -6.79
CA VAL A 74 2.24 10.12 -6.92
C VAL A 74 1.37 11.27 -6.36
N PRO A 75 0.56 11.95 -7.18
CA PRO A 75 -0.34 12.99 -6.67
C PRO A 75 -1.33 12.40 -5.66
N VAL A 76 -1.75 13.18 -4.66
CA VAL A 76 -2.74 12.75 -3.64
C VAL A 76 -4.05 12.28 -4.28
N THR A 77 -4.41 12.85 -5.44
CA THR A 77 -5.61 12.49 -6.21
C THR A 77 -5.46 11.19 -7.02
N SER A 78 -4.26 10.61 -7.06
CA SER A 78 -4.00 9.39 -7.81
C SER A 78 -4.51 8.16 -7.07
N PRO A 79 -5.10 7.18 -7.78
CA PRO A 79 -5.47 5.89 -7.19
C PRO A 79 -4.27 5.07 -6.66
N TRP A 80 -3.05 5.51 -6.96
CA TRP A 80 -1.81 4.91 -6.49
C TRP A 80 -1.30 5.51 -5.18
N TYR A 81 -1.83 6.65 -4.74
CA TYR A 81 -1.32 7.37 -3.58
C TYR A 81 -1.39 6.52 -2.31
N GLU A 82 -2.51 5.84 -2.08
CA GLU A 82 -2.68 4.95 -0.94
C GLU A 82 -1.65 3.79 -0.96
N LYS A 83 -1.36 3.24 -2.13
CA LYS A 83 -0.36 2.17 -2.28
C LYS A 83 1.06 2.67 -2.06
N ASP A 84 1.36 3.89 -2.50
CA ASP A 84 2.64 4.55 -2.27
C ASP A 84 2.86 4.80 -0.77
N GLN A 85 1.87 5.34 -0.08
CA GLN A 85 1.96 5.57 1.36
C GLN A 85 2.03 4.28 2.17
N LEU A 86 1.32 3.22 1.74
CA LEU A 86 1.44 1.90 2.35
C LEU A 86 2.86 1.33 2.19
N LEU A 87 3.43 1.40 0.98
CA LEU A 87 4.79 0.94 0.72
C LEU A 87 5.82 1.75 1.51
N LEU A 88 5.65 3.07 1.59
CA LEU A 88 6.51 3.94 2.39
C LEU A 88 6.45 3.57 3.87
N SER A 89 5.24 3.30 4.40
CA SER A 89 5.08 2.80 5.77
C SER A 89 5.79 1.47 5.98
N TRP A 90 5.76 0.56 4.99
CA TRP A 90 6.45 -0.72 5.07
C TRP A 90 7.96 -0.59 5.05
N ILE A 91 8.49 0.27 4.18
CA ILE A 91 9.91 0.60 4.16
C ILE A 91 10.30 1.10 5.54
N ASN A 92 9.64 2.14 6.07
CA ASN A 92 9.92 2.74 7.37
C ASN A 92 9.91 1.73 8.53
N ALA A 93 8.90 0.84 8.56
CA ALA A 93 8.77 -0.17 9.62
C ALA A 93 9.90 -1.21 9.60
N THR A 94 10.53 -1.42 8.46
CA THR A 94 11.60 -2.42 8.28
C THR A 94 12.99 -1.79 8.34
N LEU A 95 13.13 -0.49 8.58
CA LEU A 95 14.43 0.15 8.77
C LEU A 95 14.91 0.00 10.22
N SER A 96 16.23 -0.12 10.39
CA SER A 96 16.86 0.05 11.69
C SER A 96 17.03 1.54 12.03
N GLU A 97 17.18 1.84 13.32
CA GLU A 97 17.37 3.21 13.82
C GLU A 97 18.60 3.90 13.24
N SER A 98 19.61 3.14 12.79
CA SER A 98 20.79 3.69 12.13
C SER A 98 20.50 4.23 10.72
N ILE A 99 19.42 3.80 10.08
CA ILE A 99 19.05 4.23 8.72
C ILE A 99 17.92 5.25 8.71
N LEU A 100 17.02 5.20 9.70
CA LEU A 100 15.87 6.11 9.79
C LEU A 100 16.22 7.59 9.55
N PRO A 101 17.33 8.17 10.07
CA PRO A 101 17.69 9.56 9.81
C PRO A 101 17.84 9.93 8.32
N TYR A 102 18.23 8.99 7.46
CA TYR A 102 18.49 9.25 6.05
C TYR A 102 17.22 9.32 5.20
N ILE A 103 16.12 8.77 5.69
CA ILE A 103 14.84 8.75 4.97
C ILE A 103 13.84 9.78 5.51
N VAL A 104 14.22 10.55 6.55
CA VAL A 104 13.39 11.62 7.12
C VAL A 104 13.08 12.65 6.04
N GLY A 105 11.80 12.99 5.91
CA GLY A 105 11.31 13.96 4.92
C GLY A 105 11.08 13.40 3.51
N ILE A 106 11.28 12.10 3.30
CA ILE A 106 10.88 11.43 2.06
C ILE A 106 9.39 11.09 2.13
N SER A 107 8.62 11.59 1.17
CA SER A 107 7.16 11.43 1.10
C SER A 107 6.69 10.45 0.02
N SER A 108 7.61 9.82 -0.71
CA SER A 108 7.34 8.87 -1.79
C SER A 108 8.10 7.57 -1.56
N ALA A 109 7.43 6.44 -1.74
CA ALA A 109 8.05 5.13 -1.60
C ALA A 109 9.15 4.89 -2.64
N LYS A 110 8.93 5.34 -3.88
CA LYS A 110 9.94 5.22 -4.95
C LYS A 110 11.22 5.97 -4.59
N LYS A 111 11.10 7.20 -4.09
CA LYS A 111 12.27 7.99 -3.68
C LYS A 111 13.01 7.34 -2.50
N ALA A 112 12.27 6.77 -1.55
CA ALA A 112 12.87 6.04 -0.43
C ALA A 112 13.63 4.80 -0.92
N TRP A 113 13.01 4.01 -1.79
CA TRP A 113 13.60 2.82 -2.41
C TRP A 113 14.88 3.15 -3.18
N ASP A 114 14.81 4.12 -4.10
CA ASP A 114 15.93 4.52 -4.95
C ASP A 114 17.11 5.02 -4.10
N LEU A 115 16.84 5.74 -2.99
CA LEU A 115 17.88 6.20 -2.07
C LEU A 115 18.54 5.03 -1.33
N LEU A 116 17.76 4.08 -0.81
CA LEU A 116 18.29 2.90 -0.14
C LEU A 116 19.14 2.05 -1.10
N GLN A 117 18.67 1.88 -2.33
CA GLN A 117 19.40 1.18 -3.39
C GLN A 117 20.70 1.92 -3.74
N GLN A 118 20.65 3.22 -3.99
CA GLN A 118 21.85 4.00 -4.31
C GLN A 118 22.90 3.95 -3.18
N ARG A 119 22.47 3.93 -1.92
CA ARG A 119 23.36 3.95 -0.75
C ARG A 119 23.97 2.60 -0.44
N TYR A 120 23.19 1.52 -0.53
CA TYR A 120 23.58 0.22 -0.01
C TYR A 120 23.72 -0.86 -1.09
N ALA A 121 23.10 -0.72 -2.26
CA ALA A 121 23.35 -1.64 -3.37
C ALA A 121 24.76 -1.43 -3.95
N SER A 122 25.29 -0.20 -3.93
CA SER A 122 26.65 0.11 -4.40
C SER A 122 27.76 -0.43 -3.50
N VAL A 123 27.44 -0.87 -2.28
CA VAL A 123 28.40 -1.43 -1.32
C VAL A 123 28.65 -2.93 -1.59
N THR A 124 27.92 -3.53 -2.53
CA THR A 124 28.13 -4.92 -2.94
C THR A 124 28.66 -4.98 -4.37
N PRO A 125 29.79 -5.66 -4.62
CA PRO A 125 30.40 -5.66 -5.94
C PRO A 125 29.45 -6.26 -6.97
N THR A 126 29.30 -5.50 -8.04
CA THR A 126 28.63 -5.79 -9.30
C THR A 126 28.78 -7.26 -9.71
N TYR A 127 27.71 -8.04 -9.62
CA TYR A 127 27.57 -9.30 -10.37
C TYR A 127 26.24 -9.36 -11.11
N VAL A 128 25.92 -8.31 -11.87
CA VAL A 128 24.97 -8.44 -12.98
C VAL A 128 25.38 -7.49 -14.10
N ILE A 129 26.64 -7.62 -14.56
CA ILE A 129 26.99 -7.15 -15.89
C ILE A 129 26.79 -8.34 -16.82
N SER A 130 25.98 -8.12 -17.86
CA SER A 130 25.76 -8.93 -19.07
C SER A 130 24.37 -9.56 -19.15
N LEU A 131 23.39 -8.72 -19.50
CA LEU A 131 22.27 -9.15 -20.34
C LEU A 131 22.86 -9.62 -21.68
N LYS A 132 22.50 -10.82 -22.12
CA LYS A 132 22.75 -11.33 -23.48
C LYS A 132 21.48 -11.23 -24.29
#